data_AF-A0A418T0M5-F1
#
_entry.id   AF-A0A418T0M5-F1
#
_cell.length_a   1.000
_cell.length_b   1.000
_cell.length_c   1.000
_cell.angle_alpha   90.00
_cell.angle_beta   90.00
_cell.angle_gamma   90.00
#
_symmetry.space_group_name_H-M   'P 1'
#
loop_
_entity.id
_entity.type
_entity.pdbx_description
1 polymer ?
#
loop_
_entity_poly.entity_id
_entity_poly.type
_entity_poly.pdbx_seq_one_letter_code
_entity_poly.pdbx_strand_id
1 'polypeptide(L)'
;MEEVNCPWCGEQVILDGSICPLCKHEVLPEHLSGKESSAVGDEGLQGELEEEAIASQLIHNYTCARCGHEECNVQEVAMTGTGISKLLDIQHHHYFFVSCLQCGKVDVYDPNVLEARKKGLLGSGLDLFL
;
A
#
# COMPACT_ATOMS: atom_id res chain seq x y z
N MET A 1 -1.15 27.30 24.59
CA MET A 1 -2.16 26.43 23.95
C MET A 1 -1.58 26.16 22.58
N GLU A 2 -1.08 24.95 22.36
CA GLU A 2 -0.23 24.61 21.22
C GLU A 2 -1.13 24.07 20.10
N GLU A 3 -1.05 24.69 18.91
CA GLU A 3 -1.77 24.25 17.72
C GLU A 3 -1.02 23.05 17.12
N VAL A 4 -1.72 21.97 16.85
CA VAL A 4 -1.16 20.73 16.30
C VAL A 4 -1.87 20.36 15.01
N ASN A 5 -1.14 19.72 14.09
CA ASN A 5 -1.76 19.14 12.91
C ASN A 5 -2.41 17.80 13.28
N CYS A 6 -3.72 17.68 13.13
CA CYS A 6 -4.42 16.44 13.41
C CYS A 6 -4.06 15.35 12.38
N PRO A 7 -3.50 14.19 12.79
CA PRO A 7 -3.12 13.13 11.85
C PRO A 7 -4.32 12.49 11.14
N TRP A 8 -5.53 12.66 11.68
CA TRP A 8 -6.75 12.05 11.13
C TRP A 8 -7.44 12.90 10.07
N CYS A 9 -7.46 14.23 10.23
CA CYS A 9 -8.14 15.13 9.29
C CYS A 9 -7.22 16.14 8.59
N GLY A 10 -5.95 16.21 8.97
CA GLY A 10 -4.94 17.08 8.34
C GLY A 10 -5.07 18.56 8.65
N GLU A 11 -6.00 18.94 9.54
CA GLU A 11 -6.28 20.33 9.88
C GLU A 11 -5.49 20.78 11.11
N GLN A 12 -5.10 22.06 11.15
CA GLN A 12 -4.46 22.68 12.31
C GLN A 12 -5.53 23.00 13.36
N VAL A 13 -5.44 22.34 14.51
CA VAL A 13 -6.43 22.46 15.57
C VAL A 13 -5.77 22.58 16.93
N ILE A 14 -6.51 23.19 17.86
CA ILE A 14 -6.23 23.10 19.28
C ILE A 14 -7.03 21.90 19.82
N LEU A 15 -6.35 20.90 20.36
CA LEU A 15 -7.02 19.73 20.93
C LEU A 15 -7.78 20.11 22.20
N ASP A 16 -8.98 19.55 22.35
CA ASP A 16 -9.72 19.57 23.61
C ASP A 16 -9.30 18.33 24.41
N GLY A 17 -8.27 18.49 25.24
CA GLY A 17 -7.56 17.36 25.86
C GLY A 17 -6.79 16.55 24.79
N SER A 18 -7.21 15.30 24.57
CA SER A 18 -6.69 14.44 23.49
C SER A 18 -7.60 14.39 22.26
N ILE A 19 -8.70 15.15 22.20
CA ILE A 19 -9.71 15.00 21.15
C ILE A 19 -9.63 16.14 20.14
N CYS A 20 -9.60 15.80 18.85
CA CYS A 20 -9.73 16.79 17.78
C CYS A 20 -11.17 17.34 17.72
N PRO A 21 -11.38 18.67 17.76
CA PRO A 21 -12.72 19.26 17.75
C PRO A 21 -13.46 19.10 16.42
N LEU A 22 -12.74 18.84 15.32
CA LEU A 22 -13.31 18.72 13.98
C LEU A 22 -13.75 17.29 13.66
N CYS A 23 -12.83 16.33 13.76
CA CYS A 23 -13.10 14.94 13.41
C CYS A 23 -13.51 14.06 14.60
N LYS A 24 -13.47 14.60 15.83
CA LYS A 24 -13.83 13.91 17.07
C LYS A 24 -13.04 12.63 17.37
N HIS A 25 -11.90 12.45 16.70
CA HIS A 25 -10.99 11.35 16.99
C HIS A 25 -10.03 11.72 18.10
N GLU A 26 -9.62 10.71 18.85
CA GLU A 26 -8.54 10.82 19.83
C GLU A 26 -7.18 10.89 19.11
N VAL A 27 -6.38 11.87 19.50
CA VAL A 27 -5.04 12.18 19.00
C VAL A 27 -4.06 11.89 20.13
N LEU A 28 -3.43 10.73 20.06
CA LEU A 28 -2.39 10.34 21.01
C LEU A 28 -1.09 11.14 20.76
N PRO A 29 -0.33 11.52 21.80
CA PRO A 29 0.89 12.33 21.66
C PRO A 29 1.97 11.71 20.77
N GLU A 30 2.02 10.38 20.69
CA GLU A 30 2.96 9.62 19.86
C GLU A 30 2.80 9.88 18.35
N HIS A 31 1.61 10.28 17.90
CA HIS A 31 1.35 10.63 16.51
C HIS A 31 1.72 12.08 16.16
N LEU A 32 2.05 12.90 17.17
CA LEU A 32 2.41 14.30 16.98
C LEU A 32 3.93 14.51 16.86
N SER A 33 4.73 13.51 17.28
CA SER A 33 6.18 13.55 17.14
C SER A 33 6.62 12.92 15.81
N GLY A 34 6.91 13.77 14.83
CA GLY A 34 7.62 13.38 13.62
C GLY A 34 9.04 12.92 13.95
N LYS A 35 9.23 11.62 14.16
CA LYS A 35 10.52 10.95 13.95
C LYS A 35 10.31 9.88 12.90
N GLU A 36 10.40 10.34 11.66
CA GLU A 36 10.70 9.49 10.51
C GLU A 36 12.07 8.87 10.78
N SER A 37 12.09 7.60 11.19
CA SER A 37 13.31 6.81 11.13
C SER A 37 13.53 6.44 9.67
N SER A 38 14.16 7.35 8.93
CA SER A 38 14.70 7.10 7.60
C SER A 38 15.79 6.04 7.72
N ALA A 39 15.53 4.87 7.16
CA ALA A 39 16.56 3.93 6.75
C ALA A 39 16.00 3.20 5.52
N VAL A 40 16.21 3.81 4.36
CA VAL A 40 16.05 3.14 3.06
C VAL A 40 17.28 2.26 2.91
N GLY A 41 17.10 0.96 3.09
CA GLY A 41 18.04 -0.05 2.65
C GLY A 41 17.83 -0.27 1.17
N ASP A 42 18.81 0.16 0.39
CA ASP A 42 19.00 -0.11 -1.03
C ASP A 42 19.39 -1.57 -1.23
N GLU A 43 18.44 -2.46 -1.55
CA GLU A 43 18.72 -3.77 -2.15
C GLU A 43 17.54 -4.19 -3.05
N GLY A 44 17.68 -4.16 -4.38
CA GLY A 44 16.79 -4.97 -5.24
C GLY A 44 16.50 -4.52 -6.68
N LEU A 45 17.50 -4.28 -7.53
CA LEU A 45 17.32 -4.02 -8.98
C LEU A 45 16.47 -5.08 -9.74
N GLN A 46 16.25 -6.26 -9.14
CA GLN A 46 15.42 -7.32 -9.72
C GLN A 46 13.92 -7.17 -9.39
N GLY A 47 13.55 -6.58 -8.25
CA GLY A 47 12.14 -6.43 -7.83
C GLY A 47 11.41 -5.33 -8.59
N GLU A 48 12.09 -4.21 -8.84
CA GLU A 48 11.52 -3.02 -9.47
C GLU A 48 10.92 -3.31 -10.86
N LEU A 49 11.58 -4.16 -11.66
CA LEU A 49 11.11 -4.53 -13.00
C LEU A 49 9.85 -5.41 -12.98
N GLU A 50 9.70 -6.25 -11.96
CA GLU A 50 8.54 -7.12 -11.82
C GLU A 50 7.34 -6.34 -11.30
N GLU A 51 7.57 -5.40 -10.38
CA GLU A 51 6.58 -4.48 -9.82
C GLU A 51 5.98 -3.57 -10.91
N GLU A 52 6.81 -2.94 -11.74
CA GLU A 52 6.35 -2.12 -12.87
C GLU A 52 5.49 -2.92 -13.86
N ALA A 53 5.85 -4.18 -14.10
CA ALA A 53 5.11 -5.06 -15.00
C ALA A 53 3.72 -5.43 -14.43
N ILE A 54 3.61 -5.65 -13.12
CA ILE A 54 2.34 -5.92 -12.45
C ILE A 54 1.46 -4.66 -12.48
N ALA A 55 2.02 -3.50 -12.14
CA ALA A 55 1.30 -2.22 -12.18
C ALA A 55 0.73 -1.93 -13.58
N SER A 56 1.54 -2.15 -14.63
CA SER A 56 1.12 -1.98 -16.02
C SER A 56 -0.04 -2.91 -16.39
N GLN A 57 -0.01 -4.17 -15.93
CA GLN A 57 -1.09 -5.14 -16.17
C GLN A 57 -2.39 -4.75 -15.45
N LEU A 58 -2.28 -4.25 -14.22
CA LEU A 58 -3.42 -3.76 -13.45
C LEU A 58 -4.07 -2.57 -14.15
N ILE A 59 -3.29 -1.59 -14.61
CA ILE A 59 -3.81 -0.42 -15.36
C ILE A 59 -4.52 -0.86 -16.64
N HIS A 60 -3.92 -1.75 -17.42
CA HIS A 60 -4.46 -2.10 -18.74
C HIS A 60 -5.77 -2.90 -18.68
N ASN A 61 -5.97 -3.70 -17.64
CA ASN A 61 -7.16 -4.56 -17.48
C ASN A 61 -8.15 -4.02 -16.46
N TYR A 62 -8.00 -2.76 -16.03
CA TYR A 62 -8.82 -2.21 -14.98
C TYR A 62 -10.23 -1.90 -15.48
N THR A 63 -11.23 -2.32 -14.71
CA THR A 63 -12.59 -1.84 -14.85
C THR A 63 -13.21 -1.74 -13.47
N CYS A 64 -13.66 -0.53 -13.10
CA CYS A 64 -14.19 -0.29 -11.78
C CYS A 64 -15.49 -1.08 -11.57
N ALA A 65 -15.47 -2.06 -10.65
CA ALA A 65 -16.66 -2.84 -10.31
C ALA A 65 -17.83 -2.01 -9.75
N ARG A 66 -17.58 -0.76 -9.32
CA ARG A 66 -18.60 0.14 -8.77
C ARG A 66 -19.25 1.05 -9.81
N CYS A 67 -18.48 1.65 -10.71
CA CYS A 67 -18.99 2.66 -11.66
C CYS A 67 -18.69 2.35 -13.14
N GLY A 68 -17.99 1.25 -13.44
CA GLY A 68 -17.62 0.85 -14.80
C GLY A 68 -16.50 1.65 -15.45
N HIS A 69 -15.91 2.64 -14.78
CA HIS A 69 -14.81 3.42 -15.34
C HIS A 69 -13.53 2.57 -15.49
N GLU A 70 -12.81 2.80 -16.59
CA GLU A 70 -11.64 2.01 -17.00
C GLU A 70 -10.29 2.68 -16.65
N GLU A 71 -10.29 3.81 -15.95
CA GLU A 71 -9.06 4.52 -15.58
C GLU A 71 -8.83 4.43 -14.07
N CYS A 72 -7.59 4.14 -13.71
CA CYS A 72 -7.16 4.00 -12.33
C CYS A 72 -5.75 4.55 -12.11
N ASN A 73 -5.45 4.87 -10.86
CA ASN A 73 -4.10 5.05 -10.36
C ASN A 73 -3.65 3.79 -9.63
N VAL A 74 -2.42 3.32 -9.85
CA VAL A 74 -1.85 2.15 -9.18
C VAL A 74 -0.65 2.60 -8.36
N GLN A 75 -0.64 2.25 -7.09
CA GLN A 75 0.45 2.55 -6.17
C GLN A 75 0.81 1.31 -5.37
N GLU A 76 2.10 1.02 -5.30
CA GLU A 76 2.60 -0.02 -4.41
C GLU A 76 2.84 0.52 -3.01
N VAL A 77 2.48 -0.28 -2.01
CA VAL A 77 2.69 0.04 -0.60
C VAL A 77 3.30 -1.17 0.10
N ALA A 78 4.47 -0.95 0.69
CA ALA A 78 5.06 -1.88 1.64
C ALA A 78 4.49 -1.60 3.04
N MET A 79 3.77 -2.57 3.60
CA MET A 79 3.26 -2.49 4.97
C MET A 79 4.22 -3.18 5.93
N THR A 80 4.95 -2.42 6.73
CA THR A 80 5.76 -2.99 7.80
C THR A 80 4.91 -3.19 9.05
N GLY A 81 4.90 -4.41 9.58
CA GLY A 81 4.24 -4.72 10.86
C GLY A 81 4.90 -3.96 12.02
N THR A 82 4.11 -3.56 13.02
CA THR A 82 4.63 -2.89 14.22
C THR A 82 5.31 -3.89 15.17
N GLY A 83 6.37 -3.46 15.88
CA GLY A 83 7.06 -4.25 16.91
C GLY A 83 8.35 -4.96 16.46
N ILE A 84 8.72 -6.04 17.17
CA ILE A 84 9.94 -6.86 16.93
C ILE A 84 10.02 -7.47 15.52
N SER A 85 8.92 -7.52 14.77
CA SER A 85 8.90 -7.88 13.34
C SER A 85 9.74 -6.95 12.47
N LYS A 86 9.97 -5.69 12.89
CA LYS A 86 10.84 -4.71 12.23
C LYS A 86 12.35 -4.93 12.50
N LEU A 87 12.69 -5.71 13.54
CA LEU A 87 14.06 -6.01 13.96
C LEU A 87 14.64 -7.24 13.25
N LEU A 88 13.79 -8.05 12.61
CA LEU A 88 14.18 -9.26 11.90
C LEU A 88 14.04 -9.14 10.37
N ASP A 89 13.52 -8.02 9.86
CA ASP A 89 13.39 -7.68 8.43
C ASP A 89 12.95 -8.85 7.53
N ILE A 90 12.01 -9.68 8.02
CA ILE A 90 11.64 -10.96 7.39
C ILE A 90 10.19 -10.99 6.90
N GLN A 91 9.53 -9.83 6.84
CA GLN A 91 8.13 -9.73 6.42
C GLN A 91 7.94 -8.60 5.41
N HIS A 92 8.28 -8.90 4.16
CA HIS A 92 7.96 -8.09 2.99
C HIS A 92 6.50 -8.31 2.61
N HIS A 93 5.58 -7.56 3.23
CA HIS A 93 4.17 -7.54 2.81
C HIS A 93 3.95 -6.35 1.87
N HIS A 94 4.09 -6.61 0.57
CA HIS A 94 3.83 -5.64 -0.49
C HIS A 94 2.41 -5.80 -1.00
N TYR A 95 1.74 -4.69 -1.26
CA TYR A 95 0.39 -4.68 -1.82
C TYR A 95 0.26 -3.58 -2.87
N PHE A 96 -0.53 -3.86 -3.91
CA PHE A 96 -0.91 -2.88 -4.92
C PHE A 96 -2.27 -2.27 -4.60
N PHE A 97 -2.31 -0.95 -4.48
CA PHE A 97 -3.53 -0.16 -4.31
C PHE A 97 -3.94 0.39 -5.66
N VAL A 98 -5.11 -0.02 -6.15
CA VAL A 98 -5.69 0.43 -7.42
C VAL A 98 -6.89 1.32 -7.12
N SER A 99 -6.76 2.60 -7.42
CA SER A 99 -7.75 3.63 -7.12
C SER A 99 -8.48 4.08 -8.38
N CYS A 100 -9.81 3.97 -8.39
CA CYS A 100 -10.63 4.51 -9.47
C CYS A 100 -10.53 6.04 -9.53
N LEU A 101 -10.15 6.59 -10.69
CA LEU A 101 -10.05 8.05 -10.86
C LEU A 101 -11.41 8.78 -10.89
N GLN A 102 -12.52 8.04 -10.99
CA GLN A 102 -13.86 8.62 -11.07
C GLN A 102 -14.64 8.60 -9.76
N CYS A 103 -14.69 7.44 -9.07
CA CYS A 103 -15.54 7.28 -7.89
C CYS A 103 -14.76 7.08 -6.58
N GLY A 104 -13.42 7.05 -6.65
CA GLY A 104 -12.54 6.90 -5.49
C GLY A 104 -12.60 5.52 -4.81
N LYS A 105 -13.23 4.51 -5.41
CA LYS A 105 -13.12 3.12 -4.92
C LYS A 105 -11.65 2.68 -5.03
N VAL A 106 -11.14 2.05 -3.98
CA VAL A 106 -9.79 1.51 -3.92
C VAL A 106 -9.87 -0.01 -3.72
N ASP A 107 -9.16 -0.75 -4.57
CA ASP A 107 -8.97 -2.19 -4.47
C ASP A 107 -7.51 -2.49 -4.09
N VAL A 108 -7.30 -3.50 -3.25
CA VAL A 108 -5.97 -3.92 -2.78
C VAL A 108 -5.67 -5.31 -3.33
N TYR A 109 -4.49 -5.48 -3.94
CA TYR A 109 -4.05 -6.72 -4.57
C TYR A 109 -2.74 -7.23 -3.96
N ASP A 110 -2.68 -8.55 -3.74
CA ASP A 110 -1.47 -9.26 -3.31
C ASP A 110 -0.63 -9.66 -4.53
N PRO A 111 0.62 -9.18 -4.66
CA PRO A 111 1.51 -9.51 -5.77
C PRO A 111 1.78 -11.01 -5.90
N ASN A 112 1.90 -11.74 -4.79
CA ASN A 112 2.20 -13.18 -4.82
C ASN A 112 1.10 -13.97 -5.54
N VAL A 113 -0.16 -13.55 -5.38
CA VAL A 113 -1.31 -14.17 -6.05
C VAL A 113 -1.31 -13.83 -7.55
N LEU A 114 -0.92 -12.60 -7.91
CA LEU A 114 -0.82 -12.16 -9.31
C LEU A 114 0.32 -12.89 -10.05
N GLU A 115 1.44 -13.15 -9.36
CA GLU A 115 2.59 -13.88 -9.90
C GLU A 115 2.36 -15.39 -10.00
N ALA A 116 1.67 -15.99 -9.03
CA ALA A 116 1.38 -17.43 -9.05
C ALA A 116 0.61 -17.86 -10.32
N ARG A 117 -0.25 -16.98 -10.87
CA ARG A 117 -0.88 -17.20 -12.17
C ARG A 117 0.13 -17.33 -13.33
N LYS A 118 1.27 -16.64 -13.28
CA LYS A 118 2.32 -16.73 -14.32
C LYS A 118 3.07 -18.07 -14.26
N LYS A 119 3.37 -18.56 -13.05
CA LYS A 119 4.17 -19.80 -12.84
C LYS A 119 3.38 -21.08 -13.13
N GLY A 120 2.06 -21.10 -12.92
CA GLY A 120 1.21 -22.25 -13.22
C GLY A 120 1.14 -22.64 -14.71
N LEU A 121 1.53 -21.74 -15.63
CA LEU A 121 1.54 -22.00 -17.06
C LEU A 121 2.82 -22.71 -17.56
N LEU A 122 3.92 -22.61 -16.81
CA LEU A 122 5.23 -23.17 -17.21
C LEU A 122 5.49 -24.59 -16.65
N GLY A 123 4.73 -25.05 -15.67
CA GLY A 123 4.89 -26.39 -15.07
C GLY A 123 4.37 -27.55 -15.92
N SER A 124 3.39 -27.31 -16.81
CA SER A 124 2.71 -28.36 -17.57
C SER A 124 3.49 -28.85 -18.80
N GLY A 125 4.64 -28.26 -19.11
CA GLY A 125 5.43 -28.59 -20.31
C GLY A 125 6.50 -29.67 -20.11
N LEU A 126 6.81 -30.07 -18.87
CA LEU A 126 7.85 -31.08 -18.59
C LEU A 126 7.33 -32.53 -18.62
N ASP A 127 6.04 -32.75 -18.84
CA ASP A 127 5.41 -34.08 -18.85
C ASP A 127 5.30 -34.70 -20.26
N LEU A 128 5.87 -34.04 -21.29
CA LEU A 128 5.84 -34.53 -22.69
C LEU A 128 7.16 -35.16 -23.17
N PHE A 129 8.19 -35.22 -22.31
CA PHE A 129 9.50 -35.77 -22.65
C PHE A 129 10.04 -36.82 -21.64
N LEU A 130 9.17 -37.46 -20.86
CA LEU A 130 9.50 -38.63 -20.03
C LEU A 130 8.63 -39.83 -20.39
#